data_AF-A0A5C6X2T1-F1
#
_entry.id   AF-A0A5C6X2T1-F1
#
_cell.length_a   1.000
_cell.length_b   1.000
_cell.length_c   1.000
_cell.angle_alpha   90.00
_cell.angle_beta   90.00
_cell.angle_gamma   90.00
#
_symmetry.space_group_name_H-M   'P 1'
#
loop_
_entity.id
_entity.type
_entity.pdbx_description
1 polymer ?
#
loop_
_entity_poly.entity_id
_entity_poly.type
_entity_poly.pdbx_seq_one_letter_code
_entity_poly.pdbx_strand_id
1 'polypeptide(L)'
;MTNEPLDLVYHVAVERPREGVLGAVLAFAGRHPVVAGLACGVLVVLIAAARAYRGVANEPVAAMWLSLSVIATWTVLFVVMRNFFTAQSMRVVSVARRIQWDGDALIWSEQGKERLRLTRPTARIVTTELPPESDTRRTIPWPVWLVLSDADDAQKQLILESKIDASQLRGAPRATPELLSKTDETLPTLVISPLLARARAQLKAS
;
A
#
# COMPACT_ATOMS: atom_id res chain seq x y z
N MET A 1 -16.45 -34.13 7.22
CA MET A 1 -15.07 -33.62 7.25
C MET A 1 -15.06 -32.46 8.23
N THR A 2 -14.22 -32.51 9.26
CA THR A 2 -14.20 -31.51 10.33
C THR A 2 -13.88 -30.13 9.75
N ASN A 3 -14.87 -29.24 9.77
CA ASN A 3 -14.71 -27.82 9.46
C ASN A 3 -13.92 -27.16 10.60
N GLU A 4 -12.64 -27.51 10.75
CA GLU A 4 -11.80 -26.80 11.71
C GLU A 4 -11.76 -25.32 11.33
N PRO A 5 -11.96 -24.40 12.30
CA PRO A 5 -11.90 -22.98 12.01
C PRO A 5 -10.49 -22.63 11.55
N LEU A 6 -10.41 -21.97 10.40
CA LEU A 6 -9.15 -21.46 9.88
C LEU A 6 -8.86 -20.11 10.54
N ASP A 7 -7.66 -19.97 11.10
CA ASP A 7 -7.20 -18.72 11.68
C ASP A 7 -5.77 -18.43 11.23
N LEU A 8 -5.60 -17.37 10.43
CA LEU A 8 -4.33 -16.99 9.85
C LEU A 8 -3.95 -15.60 10.33
N VAL A 9 -2.77 -15.49 10.95
CA VAL A 9 -2.17 -14.21 11.30
C VAL A 9 -0.90 -14.03 10.46
N TYR A 10 -0.79 -12.89 9.80
CA TYR A 10 0.37 -12.57 8.96
C TYR A 10 0.70 -11.08 9.04
N HIS A 11 1.95 -10.74 8.75
CA HIS A 11 2.43 -9.36 8.80
C HIS A 11 2.60 -8.82 7.39
N VAL A 12 2.10 -7.61 7.16
CA VAL A 12 2.28 -6.88 5.90
C VAL A 12 2.86 -5.49 6.15
N ALA A 13 3.79 -5.11 5.28
CA ALA A 13 4.34 -3.77 5.22
C ALA A 13 3.34 -2.85 4.51
N VAL A 14 2.77 -1.90 5.24
CA VAL A 14 1.84 -0.90 4.69
C VAL A 14 2.48 0.48 4.81
N GLU A 15 2.41 1.25 3.72
CA GLU A 15 2.77 2.66 3.75
C GLU A 15 1.70 3.44 4.50
N ARG A 16 2.10 4.12 5.57
CA ARG A 16 1.24 5.03 6.31
C ARG A 16 1.89 6.41 6.42
N PRO A 17 1.09 7.49 6.45
CA PRO A 17 1.63 8.80 6.77
C PRO A 17 2.32 8.76 8.14
N ARG A 18 3.49 9.37 8.21
CA ARG A 18 4.26 9.50 9.43
C ARG A 18 3.47 10.39 10.40
N GLU A 19 3.20 9.87 11.58
CA GLU A 19 2.49 10.59 12.63
C GLU A 19 3.43 11.60 13.33
N GLY A 20 2.84 12.65 13.92
CA GLY A 20 3.56 13.67 14.68
C GLY A 20 4.00 14.91 13.88
N VAL A 21 4.61 15.87 14.58
CA VAL A 21 4.95 17.19 14.05
C VAL A 21 5.89 17.10 12.83
N LEU A 22 6.92 16.26 12.90
CA LEU A 22 7.86 16.07 11.79
C LEU A 22 7.17 15.55 10.53
N GLY A 23 6.27 14.56 10.68
CA GLY A 23 5.49 14.02 9.55
C GLY A 23 4.59 15.07 8.92
N ALA A 24 3.94 15.90 9.76
CA ALA A 24 3.10 17.01 9.30
C ALA A 24 3.90 18.08 8.53
N VAL A 25 5.09 18.44 9.02
CA VAL A 25 5.97 19.41 8.34
C VAL A 25 6.46 18.87 6.99
N LEU A 26 6.89 17.61 6.93
CA LEU A 26 7.31 16.97 5.68
C LEU A 26 6.17 16.86 4.67
N ALA A 27 4.97 16.44 5.13
CA ALA A 27 3.79 16.38 4.30
C ALA A 27 3.38 17.77 3.78
N PHE A 28 3.49 18.80 4.61
CA PHE A 28 3.22 20.18 4.21
C PHE A 28 4.23 20.67 3.16
N ALA A 29 5.53 20.43 3.37
CA ALA A 29 6.58 20.78 2.42
C ALA A 29 6.40 20.07 1.06
N GLY A 30 5.97 18.80 1.07
CA GLY A 30 5.65 18.05 -0.15
C GLY A 30 4.38 18.53 -0.86
N ARG A 31 3.38 18.99 -0.11
CA ARG A 31 2.11 19.47 -0.70
C ARG A 31 2.18 20.92 -1.20
N HIS A 32 2.90 21.77 -0.47
CA HIS A 32 3.02 23.20 -0.75
C HIS A 32 4.50 23.64 -0.79
N PRO A 33 5.30 23.10 -1.74
CA PRO A 33 6.74 23.34 -1.77
C PRO A 33 7.11 24.82 -1.94
N VAL A 34 6.34 25.58 -2.72
CA VAL A 34 6.57 27.02 -2.91
C VAL A 34 6.41 27.79 -1.61
N VAL A 35 5.31 27.55 -0.88
CA VAL A 35 5.03 28.24 0.40
C VAL A 35 6.08 27.86 1.45
N ALA A 36 6.45 26.58 1.53
CA ALA A 36 7.46 26.11 2.48
C ALA A 36 8.85 26.69 2.16
N GLY A 37 9.23 26.73 0.88
CA GLY A 37 10.49 27.32 0.44
C GLY A 37 10.57 28.83 0.68
N LEU A 38 9.48 29.57 0.41
CA LEU A 38 9.40 31.00 0.72
C LEU A 38 9.51 31.26 2.23
N ALA A 39 8.75 30.53 3.06
CA ALA A 39 8.79 30.69 4.52
C ALA A 39 10.19 30.39 5.09
N CYS A 40 10.83 29.32 4.62
CA CYS A 40 12.19 28.97 5.04
C CYS A 40 13.22 29.98 4.54
N GLY A 41 13.11 30.42 3.29
CA GLY A 41 13.99 31.43 2.70
C GLY A 41 13.92 32.77 3.45
N VAL A 42 12.71 33.24 3.77
CA VAL A 42 12.50 34.46 4.58
C VAL A 42 13.10 34.29 5.97
N LEU A 43 12.87 33.15 6.62
CA LEU A 43 13.44 32.88 7.95
C LEU A 43 14.98 32.93 7.95
N VAL A 44 15.61 32.32 6.94
CA VAL A 44 17.08 32.34 6.78
C VAL A 44 17.59 33.77 6.57
N VAL A 45 16.92 34.56 5.73
CA VAL A 45 17.26 35.97 5.49
C VAL A 45 17.13 36.78 6.78
N LEU A 46 16.05 36.62 7.55
CA LEU A 46 15.85 37.33 8.82
C LEU A 46 16.95 36.99 9.83
N ILE A 47 17.32 35.71 9.96
CA ILE A 47 18.42 35.28 10.83
C ILE A 47 19.75 35.89 10.37
N ALA A 48 20.02 35.90 9.06
CA ALA A 48 21.23 36.48 8.50
C ALA A 48 21.29 38.00 8.74
N ALA A 49 20.19 38.71 8.49
CA ALA A 49 20.08 40.15 8.71
C ALA A 49 20.24 40.52 10.20
N ALA A 50 19.70 39.73 11.11
CA ALA A 50 19.87 39.93 12.55
C ALA A 50 21.34 39.78 12.98
N ARG A 51 22.06 38.79 12.41
CA ARG A 51 23.48 38.56 12.74
C ARG A 51 24.43 39.56 12.08
N ALA A 52 24.13 39.98 10.86
CA ALA A 52 24.95 40.89 10.05
C ALA A 52 24.35 42.29 9.95
N TYR A 53 23.67 42.76 11.01
CA TYR A 53 22.89 44.00 11.00
C TYR A 53 23.65 45.21 10.47
N ARG A 54 24.92 45.39 10.88
CA ARG A 54 25.76 46.51 10.41
C ARG A 54 26.01 46.46 8.91
N GLY A 55 26.20 45.28 8.33
CA GLY A 55 26.39 45.13 6.88
C GLY A 55 25.13 45.49 6.10
N VAL A 56 23.96 45.06 6.60
CA VAL A 56 22.65 45.38 5.99
C VAL A 56 22.35 46.87 6.07
N ALA A 57 22.68 47.52 7.20
CA ALA A 57 22.46 48.96 7.38
C ALA A 57 23.35 49.81 6.46
N ASN A 58 24.58 49.36 6.20
CA ASN A 58 25.54 50.08 5.36
C ASN A 58 25.26 49.92 3.86
N GLU A 59 24.81 48.74 3.41
CA GLU A 59 24.54 48.46 2.00
C GLU A 59 23.16 47.78 1.79
N PRO A 60 22.05 48.53 2.00
CA PRO A 60 20.71 47.95 2.00
C PRO A 60 20.29 47.39 0.62
N VAL A 61 20.75 48.01 -0.48
CA VAL A 61 20.40 47.58 -1.83
C VAL A 61 21.08 46.25 -2.20
N ALA A 62 22.35 46.08 -1.84
CA ALA A 62 23.06 44.81 -2.04
C ALA A 62 22.45 43.70 -1.18
N ALA A 63 22.12 44.00 0.08
CA ALA A 63 21.45 43.07 0.99
C ALA A 63 20.07 42.62 0.46
N MET A 64 19.31 43.54 -0.16
CA MET A 64 18.02 43.22 -0.79
C MET A 64 18.17 42.21 -1.93
N TRP A 65 19.10 42.43 -2.85
CA TRP A 65 19.32 41.51 -3.98
C TRP A 65 19.80 40.14 -3.51
N LEU A 66 20.74 40.09 -2.57
CA LEU A 66 21.18 38.84 -1.97
C LEU A 66 20.02 38.10 -1.29
N SER A 67 19.16 38.82 -0.57
CA SER A 67 17.98 38.25 0.08
C SER A 67 17.00 37.64 -0.93
N LEU A 68 16.71 38.34 -2.03
CA LEU A 68 15.87 37.84 -3.11
C LEU A 68 16.45 36.57 -3.74
N SER A 69 17.76 36.56 -4.03
CA SER A 69 18.44 35.39 -4.57
C SER A 69 18.35 34.19 -3.62
N VAL A 70 18.59 34.38 -2.33
CA VAL A 70 18.49 33.32 -1.33
C VAL A 70 17.07 32.78 -1.26
N ILE A 71 16.04 33.63 -1.19
CA ILE A 71 14.64 33.20 -1.15
C ILE A 71 14.27 32.43 -2.42
N ALA A 72 14.70 32.89 -3.59
CA ALA A 72 14.47 32.21 -4.85
C ALA A 72 15.14 30.82 -4.87
N THR A 73 16.40 30.71 -4.44
CA THR A 73 17.12 29.44 -4.35
C THR A 73 16.43 28.46 -3.41
N TRP A 74 16.01 28.90 -2.21
CA TRP A 74 15.28 28.05 -1.27
C TRP A 74 13.94 27.57 -1.84
N THR A 75 13.22 28.45 -2.53
CA THR A 75 11.95 28.10 -3.18
C THR A 75 12.15 27.04 -4.25
N VAL A 76 13.13 27.22 -5.14
CA VAL A 76 13.46 26.24 -6.19
C VAL A 76 13.88 24.91 -5.57
N LEU A 77 14.73 24.93 -4.53
CA LEU A 77 15.17 23.72 -3.85
C LEU A 77 14.00 22.90 -3.30
N PHE A 78 13.03 23.55 -2.63
CA PHE A 78 11.85 22.87 -2.11
C PHE A 78 10.95 22.30 -3.20
N VAL A 79 10.81 23.01 -4.33
CA VAL A 79 10.07 22.52 -5.50
C VAL A 79 10.72 21.27 -6.07
N VAL A 80 12.04 21.25 -6.23
CA VAL A 80 12.78 20.07 -6.73
C VAL A 80 12.70 18.91 -5.73
N MET A 81 12.76 19.18 -4.43
CA MET A 81 12.69 18.17 -3.37
C MET A 81 11.27 17.72 -3.01
N ARG A 82 10.24 18.17 -3.72
CA ARG A 82 8.83 17.83 -3.43
C ARG A 82 8.59 16.32 -3.27
N ASN A 83 9.12 15.53 -4.20
CA ASN A 83 8.96 14.08 -4.18
C ASN A 83 9.71 13.44 -3.01
N PHE A 84 10.88 13.98 -2.66
CA PHE A 84 11.63 13.55 -1.49
C PHE A 84 10.84 13.79 -0.20
N PHE A 85 10.29 15.00 0.00
CA PHE A 85 9.49 15.30 1.18
C PHE A 85 8.21 14.45 1.25
N THR A 86 7.56 14.22 0.11
CA THR A 86 6.37 13.35 0.03
C THR A 86 6.74 11.92 0.43
N ALA A 87 7.83 11.37 -0.10
CA ALA A 87 8.29 10.03 0.25
C ALA A 87 8.69 9.92 1.73
N GLN A 88 9.41 10.91 2.27
CA GLN A 88 9.81 10.94 3.68
C GLN A 88 8.64 11.18 4.64
N SER A 89 7.53 11.75 4.14
CA SER A 89 6.29 11.90 4.90
C SER A 89 5.56 10.57 5.09
N MET A 90 5.94 9.52 4.35
CA MET A 90 5.43 8.16 4.50
C MET A 90 6.42 7.33 5.33
N ARG A 91 5.89 6.39 6.11
CA ARG A 91 6.65 5.34 6.78
C ARG A 91 6.08 3.99 6.39
N VAL A 92 6.96 3.01 6.20
CA VAL A 92 6.57 1.61 6.07
C VAL A 92 6.38 1.06 7.49
N VAL A 93 5.16 0.62 7.81
CA VAL A 93 4.84 0.00 9.10
C VAL A 93 4.44 -1.44 8.87
N SER A 94 4.99 -2.35 9.66
CA SER A 94 4.50 -3.73 9.71
C SER A 94 3.20 -3.78 10.51
N VAL A 95 2.11 -4.18 9.87
CA VAL A 95 0.81 -4.40 10.51
C VAL A 95 0.48 -5.89 10.54
N ALA A 96 -0.06 -6.37 11.66
CA ALA A 96 -0.60 -7.71 11.75
C ALA A 96 -2.02 -7.71 11.16
N ARG A 97 -2.23 -8.53 10.13
CA ARG A 97 -3.54 -8.85 9.58
C ARG A 97 -3.94 -10.26 9.99
N ARG A 98 -5.25 -10.46 10.15
CA ARG A 98 -5.82 -11.74 10.53
C ARG A 98 -7.01 -12.08 9.64
N ILE A 99 -7.02 -13.29 9.10
CA ILE A 99 -8.16 -13.87 8.39
C ILE A 99 -8.68 -15.03 9.22
N GLN A 100 -9.93 -14.94 9.65
CA GLN A 100 -10.63 -16.01 10.36
C GLN A 100 -11.74 -16.53 9.44
N TRP A 101 -11.81 -17.85 9.23
CA TRP A 101 -12.84 -18.49 8.41
C TRP A 101 -13.31 -19.78 9.07
N ASP A 102 -14.49 -19.75 9.69
CA ASP A 102 -15.10 -20.89 10.41
C ASP A 102 -15.99 -21.75 9.52
N GLY A 103 -16.38 -21.25 8.35
CA GLY A 103 -17.20 -21.94 7.35
C GLY A 103 -18.49 -21.18 7.07
N ASP A 104 -19.07 -20.61 8.13
CA ASP A 104 -20.28 -19.79 8.05
C ASP A 104 -19.90 -18.35 7.76
N ALA A 105 -18.83 -17.83 8.36
CA ALA A 105 -18.36 -16.47 8.18
C ALA A 105 -16.86 -16.40 7.88
N LEU A 106 -16.47 -15.32 7.20
CA LEU A 106 -15.08 -14.92 7.03
C LEU A 106 -14.88 -13.50 7.54
N ILE A 107 -13.91 -13.31 8.43
CA ILE A 107 -13.55 -12.00 9.00
C ILE A 107 -12.11 -11.69 8.63
N TRP A 108 -11.92 -10.55 7.97
CA TRP A 108 -10.61 -9.97 7.71
C TRP A 108 -10.41 -8.74 8.58
N SER A 109 -9.34 -8.74 9.37
CA SER A 109 -9.04 -7.69 10.34
C SER A 109 -7.60 -7.23 10.28
N GLU A 110 -7.36 -5.99 10.70
CA GLU A 110 -6.03 -5.38 10.81
C GLU A 110 -5.87 -4.83 12.22
N GLN A 111 -4.86 -5.31 12.95
CA GLN A 111 -4.59 -4.92 14.35
C GLN A 111 -5.83 -5.01 15.25
N GLY A 112 -6.67 -6.04 15.06
CA GLY A 112 -7.89 -6.27 15.82
C GLY A 112 -9.11 -5.45 15.39
N LYS A 113 -8.99 -4.59 14.38
CA LYS A 113 -10.13 -3.87 13.78
C LYS A 113 -10.63 -4.59 12.53
N GLU A 114 -11.92 -4.88 12.49
CA GLU A 114 -12.58 -5.51 11.34
C GLU A 114 -12.50 -4.59 10.12
N ARG A 115 -12.00 -5.12 9.00
CA ARG A 115 -11.95 -4.43 7.70
C ARG A 115 -13.08 -4.89 6.79
N LEU A 116 -13.35 -6.20 6.82
CA LEU A 116 -14.37 -6.83 6.01
C LEU A 116 -14.89 -8.06 6.75
N ARG A 117 -16.20 -8.26 6.66
CA ARG A 117 -16.87 -9.49 7.07
C ARG A 117 -17.74 -9.99 5.92
N LEU A 118 -17.59 -11.27 5.61
CA LEU A 118 -18.45 -12.02 4.71
C LEU A 118 -19.30 -12.96 5.56
N THR A 119 -20.62 -12.84 5.49
CA THR A 119 -21.57 -13.61 6.31
C THR A 119 -21.93 -14.96 5.70
N ARG A 120 -21.76 -15.14 4.39
CA ARG A 120 -21.81 -16.45 3.72
C ARG A 120 -20.74 -16.50 2.64
N PRO A 121 -19.48 -16.79 2.99
CA PRO A 121 -18.36 -16.70 2.06
C PRO A 121 -18.44 -17.79 0.99
N THR A 122 -18.38 -17.38 -0.27
CA THR A 122 -18.24 -18.25 -1.43
C THR A 122 -16.87 -18.03 -2.05
N ALA A 123 -16.12 -19.12 -2.24
CA ALA A 123 -14.77 -19.05 -2.76
C ALA A 123 -14.72 -19.42 -4.25
N ARG A 124 -13.95 -18.64 -5.02
CA ARG A 124 -13.59 -18.94 -6.40
C ARG A 124 -12.09 -18.78 -6.58
N ILE A 125 -11.47 -19.73 -7.27
CA ILE A 125 -10.06 -19.69 -7.62
C ILE A 125 -9.97 -19.33 -9.11
N VAL A 126 -9.25 -18.27 -9.43
CA VAL A 126 -9.01 -17.84 -10.82
C VAL A 126 -7.51 -17.67 -11.08
N THR A 127 -7.11 -17.78 -12.34
CA THR A 127 -5.72 -17.65 -12.78
C THR A 127 -5.64 -16.90 -14.11
N THR A 128 -4.47 -16.41 -14.47
CA THR A 128 -4.17 -16.00 -15.85
C THR A 128 -4.00 -17.22 -16.76
N GLU A 129 -3.85 -16.96 -18.06
CA GLU A 129 -3.57 -18.00 -19.06
C GLU A 129 -2.37 -18.85 -18.64
N LEU A 130 -2.63 -20.16 -18.47
CA LEU A 130 -1.62 -21.13 -18.06
C LEU A 130 -0.76 -21.55 -19.26
N PRO A 131 0.51 -21.91 -19.03
CA PRO A 131 1.34 -22.46 -20.10
C PRO A 131 0.70 -23.77 -20.63
N PRO A 132 0.90 -24.08 -21.94
CA PRO A 132 0.44 -25.32 -22.54
C PRO A 132 0.86 -26.53 -21.72
N GLU A 133 0.14 -27.64 -21.84
CA GLU A 133 0.55 -28.83 -21.13
C GLU A 133 1.97 -29.21 -21.53
N SER A 134 2.34 -29.42 -22.79
CA SER A 134 3.71 -29.81 -23.21
C SER A 134 4.90 -28.93 -22.73
N ASP A 135 4.66 -27.79 -22.10
CA ASP A 135 5.68 -26.87 -21.59
C ASP A 135 6.39 -27.39 -20.32
N THR A 136 7.68 -27.08 -20.13
CA THR A 136 8.46 -27.40 -18.92
C THR A 136 8.14 -26.47 -17.76
N ARG A 137 7.48 -25.34 -18.01
CA ARG A 137 7.09 -24.33 -17.00
C ARG A 137 5.94 -24.74 -16.06
N ARG A 138 5.50 -25.99 -16.09
CA ARG A 138 4.38 -26.54 -15.28
C ARG A 138 4.60 -26.42 -13.77
N THR A 139 5.86 -26.45 -13.33
CA THR A 139 6.25 -26.43 -11.91
C THR A 139 6.72 -25.05 -11.45
N ILE A 140 6.58 -24.03 -12.31
CA ILE A 140 6.96 -22.66 -11.95
C ILE A 140 5.81 -22.03 -11.15
N PRO A 141 6.11 -21.25 -10.11
CA PRO A 141 5.12 -20.45 -9.41
C PRO A 141 4.38 -19.54 -10.40
N TRP A 142 3.07 -19.75 -10.50
CA TRP A 142 2.15 -19.04 -11.37
C TRP A 142 1.17 -18.22 -10.53
N PRO A 143 0.81 -17.00 -10.96
CA PRO A 143 -0.10 -16.17 -10.20
C PRO A 143 -1.50 -16.79 -10.12
N VAL A 144 -2.08 -16.74 -8.92
CA VAL A 144 -3.43 -17.21 -8.59
C VAL A 144 -4.14 -16.14 -7.79
N TRP A 145 -5.43 -15.99 -8.03
CA TRP A 145 -6.30 -15.13 -7.22
C TRP A 145 -7.37 -15.99 -6.56
N LEU A 146 -7.48 -15.85 -5.25
CA LEU A 146 -8.59 -16.35 -4.46
C LEU A 146 -9.59 -15.21 -4.27
N VAL A 147 -10.78 -15.41 -4.81
CA VAL A 147 -11.90 -14.47 -4.74
C VAL A 147 -12.89 -15.02 -3.72
N LEU A 148 -13.05 -14.30 -2.62
CA LEU A 148 -14.00 -14.64 -1.56
C LEU A 148 -15.12 -13.59 -1.62
N SER A 149 -16.34 -14.00 -1.97
CA SER A 149 -17.49 -13.10 -2.10
C SER A 149 -18.59 -13.50 -1.12
N ASP A 150 -19.35 -12.53 -0.64
CA ASP A 150 -20.55 -12.83 0.14
C ASP A 150 -21.68 -13.33 -0.77
N ALA A 151 -22.32 -14.45 -0.43
CA ALA A 151 -23.48 -14.95 -1.17
C ALA A 151 -24.67 -13.99 -1.11
N ASP A 152 -24.77 -13.19 -0.04
CA ASP A 152 -25.85 -12.22 0.17
C ASP A 152 -25.57 -10.85 -0.48
N ASP A 153 -24.30 -10.53 -0.74
CA ASP A 153 -23.89 -9.22 -1.24
C ASP A 153 -22.64 -9.34 -2.13
N ALA A 154 -22.87 -9.37 -3.44
CA ALA A 154 -21.80 -9.48 -4.43
C ALA A 154 -20.83 -8.27 -4.43
N GLN A 155 -21.16 -7.15 -3.79
CA GLN A 155 -20.22 -6.03 -3.64
C GLN A 155 -19.19 -6.27 -2.53
N LYS A 156 -19.51 -7.13 -1.56
CA LYS A 156 -18.57 -7.54 -0.51
C LYS A 156 -17.72 -8.68 -1.00
N GLN A 157 -16.48 -8.35 -1.34
CA GLN A 157 -15.51 -9.34 -1.79
C GLN A 157 -14.13 -9.04 -1.21
N LEU A 158 -13.34 -10.10 -1.05
CA LEU A 158 -11.93 -10.09 -0.72
C LEU A 158 -11.17 -10.83 -1.82
N ILE A 159 -10.26 -10.12 -2.49
CA ILE A 159 -9.45 -10.66 -3.59
C ILE A 159 -8.00 -10.77 -3.13
N LEU A 160 -7.53 -12.00 -2.95
CA LEU A 160 -6.18 -12.32 -2.49
C LEU A 160 -5.35 -12.89 -3.64
N GLU A 161 -4.25 -12.25 -3.97
CA GLU A 161 -3.28 -12.75 -4.94
C GLU A 161 -2.20 -13.59 -4.24
N SER A 162 -1.72 -14.63 -4.91
CA SER A 162 -0.49 -15.32 -4.54
C SER A 162 0.13 -16.02 -5.74
N LYS A 163 1.15 -16.85 -5.50
CA LYS A 163 1.77 -17.70 -6.52
C LYS A 163 1.77 -19.15 -6.05
N ILE A 164 1.31 -20.07 -6.90
CA ILE A 164 1.37 -21.52 -6.66
C ILE A 164 1.78 -22.23 -7.94
N ASP A 165 2.14 -23.50 -7.87
CA ASP A 165 2.52 -24.26 -9.07
C ASP A 165 1.39 -24.27 -10.11
N ALA A 166 1.73 -24.00 -11.38
CA ALA A 166 0.77 -23.97 -12.48
C ALA A 166 -0.03 -25.28 -12.63
N SER A 167 0.57 -26.41 -12.25
CA SER A 167 -0.10 -27.72 -12.24
C SER A 167 -1.34 -27.76 -11.34
N GLN A 168 -1.37 -27.00 -10.24
CA GLN A 168 -2.48 -26.96 -9.30
C GLN A 168 -3.64 -26.02 -9.72
N LEU A 169 -3.47 -25.31 -10.84
CA LEU A 169 -4.43 -24.35 -11.39
C LEU A 169 -5.13 -24.88 -12.63
N ARG A 170 -4.84 -26.11 -13.06
CA ARG A 170 -5.51 -26.74 -14.20
C ARG A 170 -7.02 -26.82 -13.93
N GLY A 171 -7.80 -26.33 -14.89
CA GLY A 171 -9.27 -26.23 -14.78
C GLY A 171 -9.78 -24.98 -14.05
N ALA A 172 -8.90 -24.14 -13.49
CA ALA A 172 -9.33 -22.89 -12.89
C ALA A 172 -9.78 -21.89 -13.99
N PRO A 173 -10.90 -21.17 -13.79
CA PRO A 173 -11.35 -20.15 -14.72
C PRO A 173 -10.33 -19.01 -14.89
N ARG A 174 -10.35 -18.38 -16.07
CA ARG A 174 -9.51 -17.21 -16.36
C ARG A 174 -9.97 -16.00 -15.55
N ALA A 175 -9.03 -15.27 -14.98
CA ALA A 175 -9.27 -13.99 -14.31
C ALA A 175 -9.61 -12.91 -15.35
N THR A 176 -10.61 -12.07 -15.08
CA THR A 176 -10.92 -10.91 -15.93
C THR A 176 -10.02 -9.72 -15.56
N PRO A 177 -9.72 -8.82 -16.51
CA PRO A 177 -8.92 -7.62 -16.22
C PRO A 177 -9.52 -6.75 -15.10
N GLU A 178 -10.86 -6.67 -14.98
CA GLU A 178 -11.49 -5.89 -13.90
C GLU A 178 -11.30 -6.52 -12.52
N LEU A 179 -11.07 -7.84 -12.45
CA LEU A 179 -10.79 -8.53 -11.20
C LEU A 179 -9.36 -8.29 -10.75
N LEU A 180 -8.41 -8.35 -11.69
CA LEU A 180 -6.99 -8.13 -11.43
C LEU A 180 -6.73 -6.74 -10.84
N SER A 181 -7.43 -5.72 -11.34
CA SER A 181 -7.30 -4.34 -10.85
C SER A 181 -7.93 -4.10 -9.47
N LYS A 182 -8.72 -5.05 -8.96
CA LYS A 182 -9.38 -5.02 -7.64
C LYS A 182 -8.68 -5.91 -6.60
N THR A 183 -7.43 -6.30 -6.84
CA THR A 183 -6.66 -7.11 -5.89
C THR A 183 -6.48 -6.34 -4.58
N ASP A 184 -6.98 -6.88 -3.48
CA ASP A 184 -6.90 -6.25 -2.15
C ASP A 184 -5.53 -6.46 -1.50
N GLU A 185 -4.97 -7.65 -1.68
CA GLU A 185 -3.72 -8.04 -1.03
C GLU A 185 -2.99 -9.18 -1.75
N THR A 186 -1.67 -9.09 -1.79
CA THR A 186 -0.80 -10.19 -2.25
C THR A 186 -0.21 -10.92 -1.04
N LEU A 187 -0.47 -12.22 -0.93
CA LEU A 187 -0.03 -13.08 0.17
C LEU A 187 1.07 -14.05 -0.28
N PRO A 188 2.04 -14.37 0.60
CA PRO A 188 2.98 -15.47 0.37
C PRO A 188 2.24 -16.81 0.22
N THR A 189 2.80 -17.71 -0.58
CA THR A 189 2.23 -19.05 -0.86
C THR A 189 1.88 -19.80 0.42
N LEU A 190 2.75 -19.79 1.42
CA LEU A 190 2.54 -20.50 2.69
C LEU A 190 1.34 -19.96 3.48
N VAL A 191 1.05 -18.65 3.37
CA VAL A 191 -0.06 -18.01 4.07
C VAL A 191 -1.39 -18.30 3.37
N ILE A 192 -1.41 -18.25 2.03
CA ILE A 192 -2.64 -18.48 1.26
C ILE A 192 -3.00 -19.97 1.13
N SER A 193 -2.02 -20.87 1.22
CA SER A 193 -2.20 -22.31 0.98
C SER A 193 -3.39 -22.93 1.71
N PRO A 194 -3.60 -22.71 3.03
CA PRO A 194 -4.74 -23.28 3.72
C PRO A 194 -6.08 -22.63 3.31
N LEU A 195 -6.10 -21.36 2.89
CA LEU A 195 -7.29 -20.72 2.28
C LEU A 195 -7.65 -21.37 0.95
N LEU A 196 -6.66 -21.62 0.08
CA LEU A 196 -6.86 -22.31 -1.20
C LEU A 196 -7.34 -23.74 -0.99
N ALA A 197 -6.81 -24.46 0.00
CA ALA A 197 -7.27 -25.80 0.34
C ALA A 197 -8.75 -25.80 0.75
N ARG A 198 -9.16 -24.85 1.60
CA ARG A 198 -10.56 -24.69 2.03
C ARG A 198 -11.48 -24.30 0.87
N ALA A 199 -11.04 -23.37 0.01
CA ALA A 199 -11.77 -22.99 -1.20
C ALA A 199 -11.98 -24.18 -2.14
N ARG A 200 -10.95 -25.00 -2.37
CA ARG A 200 -11.05 -26.23 -3.17
C ARG A 200 -12.02 -27.25 -2.55
N ALA A 201 -12.06 -27.36 -1.22
CA ALA A 201 -13.01 -28.24 -0.54
C ALA A 201 -14.47 -27.77 -0.72
N GLN A 202 -14.71 -26.46 -0.61
CA GLN A 202 -16.04 -25.86 -0.84
C GLN A 202 -16.52 -26.09 -2.28
N LEU A 203 -15.64 -25.91 -3.26
CA LEU A 203 -15.93 -26.13 -4.69
C LEU A 203 -16.23 -27.59 -5.03
N LYS A 204 -15.73 -28.57 -4.26
CA LYS A 204 -16.04 -30.00 -4.43
C LYS A 204 -17.36 -30.42 -3.77
N ALA A 205 -17.84 -29.62 -2.81
CA ALA A 205 -19.05 -29.91 -2.04
C ALA A 205 -20.30 -29.21 -2.61
N SER A 206 -20.11 -28.29 -3.57
CA SER A 206 -21.17 -27.58 -4.31
C SER A 206 -21.46 -28.32 -5.61
#